data_AF-A0A7W8YRP0-F1
#
_entry.id   AF-A0A7W8YRP0-F1
#
_cell.length_a   1.000
_cell.length_b   1.000
_cell.length_c   1.000
_cell.angle_alpha   90.00
_cell.angle_beta   90.00
_cell.angle_gamma   90.00
#
_symmetry.space_group_name_H-M   'P 1'
#
loop_
_entity.id
_entity.type
_entity.pdbx_description
1 polymer ?
#
loop_
_entity_poly.entity_id
_entity_poly.type
_entity_poly.pdbx_seq_one_letter_code
_entity_poly.pdbx_strand_id
1 'polypeptide(L)'
;MKKILFIFVAFVCVTLFSRSAKAQGNYSIVLYEENHETTGNLYVSGTFGSGPTVKKDKNSYYNAGIGFHANLKKYKVYEFVTNSSSLNDRARSAKIYSDGPVTFTVYDSPDAKTNDDYTVIRVKTAANGVYISSFENNYEDDNLKVTYYRKNGLDGKVSSLIITQ
;
A
#
# COMPACT_ATOMS: atom_id res chain seq x y z
N MET A 1 -16.59 -35.11 -57.31
CA MET A 1 -17.43 -33.96 -56.92
C MET A 1 -17.76 -34.04 -55.43
N LYS A 2 -17.15 -33.18 -54.59
CA LYS A 2 -17.73 -32.61 -53.35
C LYS A 2 -16.71 -31.73 -52.63
N LYS A 3 -16.93 -30.42 -52.81
CA LYS A 3 -16.81 -29.28 -51.87
C LYS A 3 -15.51 -29.08 -51.07
N ILE A 4 -14.82 -28.03 -51.50
CA ILE A 4 -13.92 -27.13 -50.76
C ILE A 4 -14.47 -26.80 -49.37
N LEU A 5 -13.63 -26.86 -48.33
CA LEU A 5 -13.75 -25.99 -47.17
C LEU A 5 -12.35 -25.61 -46.65
N PHE A 6 -11.94 -24.41 -47.03
CA PHE A 6 -10.88 -23.64 -46.37
C PHE A 6 -11.37 -23.27 -44.95
N ILE A 7 -10.61 -23.63 -43.92
CA ILE A 7 -10.67 -22.90 -42.64
C ILE A 7 -9.24 -22.48 -42.30
N PHE A 8 -8.99 -21.19 -42.53
CA PHE A 8 -7.96 -20.39 -41.90
C PHE A 8 -8.06 -20.57 -40.39
N VAL A 9 -7.19 -21.36 -39.77
CA VAL A 9 -6.94 -21.21 -38.33
C VAL A 9 -5.96 -20.05 -38.21
N ALA A 10 -6.56 -18.89 -37.95
CA ALA A 10 -5.87 -17.64 -37.73
C ALA A 10 -4.78 -17.82 -36.67
N PHE A 11 -3.60 -17.33 -37.03
CA PHE A 11 -2.60 -16.77 -36.14
C PHE A 11 -3.28 -15.94 -35.03
N VAL A 12 -3.59 -16.57 -33.90
CA VAL A 12 -3.73 -15.83 -32.65
C VAL A 12 -2.40 -15.99 -31.95
N CYS A 13 -1.45 -15.17 -32.41
CA CYS A 13 -0.39 -14.66 -31.55
C CYS A 13 -1.07 -14.02 -30.34
N VAL A 14 -1.39 -14.80 -29.31
CA VAL A 14 -1.39 -14.27 -27.96
C VAL A 14 0.08 -14.06 -27.66
N THR A 15 0.61 -12.91 -28.08
CA THR A 15 1.74 -12.32 -27.39
C THR A 15 1.24 -12.08 -25.98
N LEU A 16 1.43 -13.08 -25.12
CA LEU A 16 1.58 -12.87 -23.70
C LEU A 16 2.75 -11.89 -23.61
N PHE A 17 2.45 -10.60 -23.63
CA PHE A 17 3.26 -9.64 -22.93
C PHE A 17 3.18 -10.06 -21.47
N SER A 18 3.98 -11.06 -21.09
CA SER A 18 4.58 -11.07 -19.77
C SER A 18 5.29 -9.73 -19.69
N ARG A 19 4.58 -8.73 -19.16
CA ARG A 19 5.24 -7.56 -18.57
C ARG A 19 6.36 -8.17 -17.76
N SER A 20 7.60 -7.89 -18.15
CA SER A 20 8.74 -8.38 -17.42
C SER A 20 8.48 -8.07 -15.95
N ALA A 21 8.49 -9.09 -15.11
CA ALA A 21 8.55 -8.88 -13.69
C ALA A 21 9.87 -8.16 -13.45
N LYS A 22 9.86 -6.82 -13.53
CA LYS A 22 10.95 -6.03 -12.95
C LYS A 22 11.11 -6.60 -11.55
N ALA A 23 12.32 -7.08 -11.26
CA ALA A 23 12.64 -7.59 -9.93
C ALA A 23 12.10 -6.59 -8.91
N GLN A 24 11.08 -7.03 -8.17
CA GLN A 24 10.37 -6.19 -7.24
C GLN A 24 11.34 -5.90 -6.10
N GLY A 25 11.86 -4.67 -6.03
CA GLY A 25 12.71 -4.25 -4.91
C GLY A 25 11.98 -4.50 -3.58
N ASN A 26 12.73 -4.71 -2.48
CA ASN A 26 12.07 -4.91 -1.20
C ASN A 26 11.49 -3.58 -0.73
N TYR A 27 10.31 -3.64 -0.14
CA TYR A 27 9.67 -2.47 0.45
C TYR A 27 8.66 -2.88 1.51
N SER A 28 8.37 -1.96 2.42
CA SER A 28 7.25 -2.09 3.33
C SER A 28 6.76 -0.74 3.83
N ILE A 29 5.47 -0.67 4.10
CA ILE A 29 4.83 0.38 4.88
C ILE A 29 4.32 -0.23 6.19
N VAL A 30 4.80 0.31 7.31
CA VAL A 30 4.28 0.03 8.66
C VAL A 30 3.29 1.14 8.97
N LEU A 31 2.05 0.80 9.30
CA LEU A 31 0.99 1.74 9.65
C LEU A 31 0.88 1.84 11.18
N TYR A 32 0.76 3.06 11.70
CA TYR A 32 0.60 3.31 13.14
C TYR A 32 -0.71 4.02 13.46
N GLU A 33 -1.22 3.79 14.67
CA GLU A 33 -2.50 4.34 15.17
C GLU A 33 -2.38 5.74 15.76
N GLU A 34 -1.16 6.22 15.97
CA GLU A 34 -0.82 7.53 16.48
C GLU A 34 -0.04 8.34 15.45
N ASN A 35 -0.01 9.66 15.63
CA ASN A 35 0.89 10.53 14.89
C ASN A 35 2.31 10.44 15.48
N HIS A 36 3.33 10.36 14.61
CA HIS A 36 4.72 10.08 15.00
C HIS A 36 5.35 11.14 15.93
N GLU A 37 4.76 12.33 16.02
CA GLU A 37 5.31 13.46 16.80
C GLU A 37 4.57 13.72 18.10
N THR A 38 3.41 13.09 18.34
CA THR A 38 2.56 13.38 19.51
C THR A 38 2.68 12.35 20.63
N THR A 39 3.20 11.14 20.37
CA THR A 39 3.26 10.06 21.38
C THR A 39 4.63 9.37 21.41
N GLY A 40 5.15 9.10 22.62
CA GLY A 40 6.36 8.29 22.80
C GLY A 40 6.16 6.79 22.52
N ASN A 41 4.89 6.35 22.42
CA ASN A 41 4.51 4.98 22.09
C ASN A 41 3.76 4.97 20.76
N LEU A 42 4.25 4.20 19.79
CA LEU A 42 3.62 3.96 18.50
C LEU A 42 3.08 2.54 18.46
N TYR A 43 1.78 2.40 18.27
CA TYR A 43 1.10 1.12 18.12
C TYR A 43 0.96 0.80 16.64
N VAL A 44 1.54 -0.32 16.23
CA VAL A 44 1.46 -0.79 14.85
C VAL A 44 0.06 -1.36 14.62
N SER A 45 -0.67 -0.79 13.67
CA SER A 45 -1.91 -1.39 13.20
C SER A 45 -1.62 -2.56 12.26
N GLY A 46 -0.79 -2.36 11.23
CA GLY A 46 -0.44 -3.42 10.27
C GLY A 46 0.79 -3.09 9.43
N THR A 47 1.37 -4.10 8.79
CA THR A 47 2.50 -3.91 7.88
C THR A 47 2.24 -4.56 6.52
N PHE A 48 2.50 -3.85 5.44
CA PHE A 48 2.31 -4.32 4.06
C PHE A 48 3.60 -4.17 3.29
N GLY A 49 4.04 -5.21 2.58
CA GLY A 49 5.28 -5.09 1.81
C GLY A 49 5.65 -6.32 1.01
N SER A 50 6.82 -6.24 0.37
CA SER A 50 7.46 -7.30 -0.40
C SER A 50 8.88 -7.52 0.11
N GLY A 51 9.26 -8.79 0.24
CA GLY A 51 10.62 -9.19 0.61
C GLY A 51 10.72 -9.99 1.91
N PRO A 52 11.88 -10.63 2.16
CA PRO A 52 12.12 -11.44 3.36
C PRO A 52 12.30 -10.60 4.64
N THR A 53 12.36 -9.27 4.53
CA THR A 53 12.88 -8.38 5.57
C THR A 53 11.88 -7.30 5.96
N VAL A 54 10.75 -7.70 6.53
CA VAL A 54 10.24 -6.91 7.66
C VAL A 54 10.53 -7.78 8.86
N LYS A 55 11.25 -7.23 9.85
CA LYS A 55 11.34 -7.91 11.14
C LYS A 55 9.90 -8.28 11.51
N LYS A 56 9.68 -9.56 11.78
CA LYS A 56 8.46 -10.02 12.45
C LYS A 56 8.46 -9.39 13.85
N ASP A 57 8.27 -8.08 13.92
CA ASP A 57 7.57 -7.48 15.01
C ASP A 57 6.27 -8.27 15.08
N LYS A 58 5.78 -8.59 16.28
CA LYS A 58 4.73 -9.60 16.50
C LYS A 58 3.37 -9.27 15.83
N ASN A 59 3.34 -8.27 14.94
CA ASN A 59 2.22 -7.62 14.32
C ASN A 59 2.02 -8.10 12.87
N SER A 60 0.78 -8.02 12.42
CA SER A 60 0.27 -8.58 11.18
C SER A 60 1.02 -8.07 9.93
N TYR A 61 2.01 -8.83 9.48
CA TYR A 61 2.65 -8.63 8.18
C TYR A 61 1.83 -9.28 7.07
N TYR A 62 1.52 -8.49 6.05
CA TYR A 62 0.78 -8.90 4.87
C TYR A 62 1.66 -8.75 3.64
N ASN A 63 1.89 -9.87 2.93
CA ASN A 63 2.61 -9.85 1.67
C ASN A 63 1.79 -9.08 0.62
N ALA A 64 2.37 -8.02 0.08
CA ALA A 64 1.70 -7.05 -0.78
C ALA A 64 2.59 -6.68 -1.98
N GLY A 65 2.22 -7.22 -3.14
CA GLY A 65 2.86 -6.97 -4.44
C GLY A 65 2.68 -5.56 -4.99
N ILE A 66 3.42 -5.21 -6.03
CA ILE A 66 3.07 -4.03 -6.85
C ILE A 66 1.72 -4.31 -7.53
N GLY A 67 0.83 -3.32 -7.53
CA GLY A 67 -0.56 -3.44 -7.96
C GLY A 67 -1.49 -4.03 -6.87
N PHE A 68 -0.97 -4.30 -5.67
CA PHE A 68 -1.80 -4.79 -4.57
C PHE A 68 -2.76 -3.71 -4.10
N HIS A 69 -4.03 -4.11 -3.90
CA HIS A 69 -5.08 -3.28 -3.33
C HIS A 69 -5.63 -3.98 -2.09
N ALA A 70 -5.40 -3.38 -0.93
CA ALA A 70 -5.90 -3.85 0.35
C ALA A 70 -7.13 -3.03 0.77
N ASN A 71 -8.28 -3.69 0.93
CA ASN A 71 -9.40 -3.15 1.70
C ASN A 71 -9.21 -3.55 3.17
N LEU A 72 -8.87 -2.58 4.02
CA LEU A 72 -8.37 -2.77 5.38
C LEU A 72 -9.42 -3.38 6.33
N LYS A 73 -10.71 -3.32 6.00
CA LYS A 73 -11.79 -4.04 6.71
C LYS A 73 -11.58 -5.55 6.77
N LYS A 74 -10.82 -6.09 5.82
CA LYS A 74 -10.55 -7.53 5.69
C LYS A 74 -9.33 -8.01 6.49
N TYR A 75 -8.55 -7.09 7.05
CA TYR A 75 -7.28 -7.37 7.69
C TYR A 75 -7.41 -7.14 9.19
N LYS A 76 -6.88 -8.05 10.02
CA LYS A 76 -7.03 -7.99 11.48
C LYS A 76 -5.85 -7.29 12.14
N VAL A 77 -6.13 -6.63 13.26
CA VAL A 77 -5.11 -6.09 14.16
C VAL A 77 -4.68 -7.20 15.08
N TYR A 78 -3.38 -7.31 15.35
CA TYR A 78 -2.88 -8.30 16.29
C TYR A 78 -2.90 -7.71 17.70
N GLU A 79 -3.97 -7.96 18.46
CA GLU A 79 -3.98 -7.73 19.90
C GLU A 79 -4.84 -8.80 20.58
N PHE A 80 -4.34 -9.36 21.69
CA PHE A 80 -5.01 -10.41 22.47
C PHE A 80 -6.24 -9.91 23.25
N VAL A 81 -6.68 -8.67 23.06
CA VAL A 81 -7.68 -8.03 23.91
C VAL A 81 -8.67 -7.22 23.09
N THR A 82 -9.93 -7.68 23.15
CA THR A 82 -11.19 -7.03 22.72
C THR A 82 -11.53 -6.99 21.24
N ASN A 83 -12.85 -6.95 20.98
CA ASN A 83 -13.57 -7.17 19.74
C ASN A 83 -13.32 -6.14 18.61
N SER A 84 -12.11 -5.61 18.46
CA SER A 84 -11.71 -4.78 17.33
C SER A 84 -11.37 -5.67 16.12
N SER A 85 -12.19 -5.58 15.08
CA SER A 85 -12.32 -6.60 14.02
C SER A 85 -11.46 -6.37 12.79
N SER A 86 -10.85 -5.19 12.62
CA SER A 86 -10.07 -4.87 11.42
C SER A 86 -9.06 -3.73 11.57
N LEU A 87 -8.20 -3.55 10.56
CA LEU A 87 -7.28 -2.41 10.40
C LEU A 87 -7.98 -1.10 9.98
N ASN A 88 -9.28 -1.18 9.66
CA ASN A 88 -10.05 -0.05 9.17
C ASN A 88 -10.11 1.09 10.19
N ASP A 89 -9.98 2.34 9.73
CA ASP A 89 -10.13 3.54 10.57
C ASP A 89 -9.15 3.60 11.75
N ARG A 90 -7.95 3.03 11.58
CA ARG A 90 -6.93 3.04 12.65
C ARG A 90 -5.73 3.89 12.31
N ALA A 91 -5.18 3.74 11.10
CA ALA A 91 -3.89 4.32 10.76
C ALA A 91 -3.94 5.86 10.67
N ARG A 92 -2.95 6.52 11.27
CA ARG A 92 -2.73 7.98 11.21
C ARG A 92 -1.35 8.35 10.68
N SER A 93 -0.38 7.47 10.86
CA SER A 93 0.99 7.72 10.44
C SER A 93 1.65 6.44 9.91
N ALA A 94 2.86 6.55 9.37
CA ALA A 94 3.55 5.40 8.81
C ALA A 94 5.07 5.46 8.96
N LYS A 95 5.70 4.30 8.78
CA LYS A 95 7.14 4.16 8.55
C LYS A 95 7.40 3.37 7.28
N ILE A 96 8.30 3.88 6.45
CA ILE A 96 8.60 3.34 5.13
C ILE A 96 9.99 2.73 5.10
N TYR A 97 10.06 1.53 4.54
CA TYR A 97 11.30 0.90 4.08
C TYR A 97 11.17 0.64 2.58
N SER A 98 12.19 0.95 1.79
CA SER A 98 12.26 0.60 0.38
C SER A 98 13.68 0.62 -0.16
N ASP A 99 14.01 -0.35 -1.01
CA ASP A 99 15.26 -0.40 -1.76
C ASP A 99 15.29 0.59 -2.95
N GLY A 100 14.17 1.26 -3.27
CA GLY A 100 14.08 2.17 -4.40
C GLY A 100 12.70 2.83 -4.57
N PRO A 101 12.39 3.34 -5.77
CA PRO A 101 11.13 4.03 -6.01
C PRO A 101 9.92 3.09 -5.88
N VAL A 102 8.93 3.52 -5.10
CA VAL A 102 7.62 2.89 -4.90
C VAL A 102 6.61 3.94 -4.47
N THR A 103 5.34 3.75 -4.80
CA THR A 103 4.26 4.63 -4.35
C THR A 103 3.27 3.84 -3.50
N PHE A 104 3.03 4.34 -2.29
CA PHE A 104 1.93 3.90 -1.44
C PHE A 104 0.82 4.93 -1.50
N THR A 105 -0.43 4.50 -1.61
CA THR A 105 -1.57 5.40 -1.50
C THR A 105 -2.56 4.85 -0.49
N VAL A 106 -2.87 5.65 0.53
CA VAL A 106 -3.86 5.34 1.55
C VAL A 106 -5.11 6.16 1.31
N TYR A 107 -6.28 5.57 1.53
CA TYR A 107 -7.57 6.21 1.27
C TYR A 107 -8.53 6.03 2.45
N ASP A 108 -9.41 7.01 2.66
CA ASP A 108 -10.58 6.91 3.53
C ASP A 108 -11.63 5.93 2.96
N SER A 109 -11.69 5.80 1.64
CA SER A 109 -12.59 4.86 1.00
C SER A 109 -12.04 3.43 1.01
N PRO A 110 -12.82 2.41 1.41
CA PRO A 110 -12.42 1.00 1.32
C PRO A 110 -12.28 0.48 -0.12
N ASP A 111 -12.80 1.24 -1.09
CA ASP A 111 -12.73 0.94 -2.53
C ASP A 111 -11.76 1.89 -3.27
N ALA A 112 -10.88 2.59 -2.54
CA ALA A 112 -9.86 3.50 -3.06
C ALA A 112 -10.39 4.65 -3.94
N LYS A 113 -11.55 5.23 -3.57
CA LYS A 113 -12.13 6.38 -4.27
C LYS A 113 -11.31 7.65 -4.03
N THR A 114 -11.07 8.42 -5.09
CA THR A 114 -10.34 9.70 -5.06
C THR A 114 -11.25 10.92 -4.87
N ASN A 115 -12.58 10.72 -4.75
CA ASN A 115 -13.53 11.76 -4.37
C ASN A 115 -13.78 11.81 -2.84
N ASP A 116 -12.89 11.19 -2.08
CA ASP A 116 -12.76 11.21 -0.62
C ASP A 116 -11.32 11.54 -0.23
N ASP A 117 -11.01 11.57 1.06
CA ASP A 117 -9.64 11.81 1.54
C ASP A 117 -8.68 10.69 1.13
N TYR A 118 -7.51 11.07 0.62
CA TYR A 118 -6.42 10.13 0.34
C TYR A 118 -5.06 10.81 0.36
N THR A 119 -4.01 10.01 0.60
CA THR A 119 -2.63 10.49 0.64
C THR A 119 -1.75 9.61 -0.22
N VAL A 120 -1.02 10.25 -1.14
CA VAL A 120 -0.04 9.64 -2.03
C VAL A 120 1.35 9.84 -1.42
N ILE A 121 2.04 8.75 -1.15
CA ILE A 121 3.41 8.71 -0.63
C ILE A 121 4.29 8.16 -1.74
N ARG A 122 5.00 9.04 -2.44
CA ARG A 122 5.92 8.69 -3.52
C ARG A 122 7.33 8.64 -2.98
N VAL A 123 7.87 7.45 -2.82
CA VAL A 123 9.28 7.21 -2.49
C VAL A 123 10.11 7.45 -3.76
N LYS A 124 11.08 8.36 -3.68
CA LYS A 124 11.92 8.80 -4.82
C LYS A 124 13.20 8.00 -4.95
N THR A 125 13.76 7.59 -3.81
CA THR A 125 15.04 6.86 -3.70
C THR A 125 14.92 5.80 -2.61
N ALA A 126 15.97 5.00 -2.37
CA ALA A 126 15.96 4.06 -1.27
C ALA A 126 15.70 4.78 0.07
N ALA A 127 14.77 4.27 0.87
CA ALA A 127 14.35 4.84 2.13
C ALA A 127 14.46 3.78 3.22
N ASN A 128 15.31 3.99 4.23
CA ASN A 128 15.50 3.02 5.31
C ASN A 128 14.92 3.52 6.63
N GLY A 129 13.61 3.31 6.81
CA GLY A 129 12.91 3.64 8.05
C GLY A 129 12.51 5.12 8.18
N VAL A 130 12.05 5.73 7.08
CA VAL A 130 11.58 7.11 7.07
C VAL A 130 10.16 7.19 7.62
N TYR A 131 9.90 8.16 8.49
CA TYR A 131 8.58 8.36 9.08
C TYR A 131 7.73 9.34 8.27
N ILE A 132 6.45 9.03 8.20
CA ILE A 132 5.37 9.93 7.80
C ILE A 132 4.65 10.30 9.09
N SER A 133 4.69 11.55 9.52
CA SER A 133 4.20 11.92 10.85
C SER A 133 2.68 11.93 10.99
N SER A 134 1.99 12.27 9.90
CA SER A 134 0.53 12.23 9.73
C SER A 134 0.23 12.06 8.24
N PHE A 135 -0.88 11.40 7.90
CA PHE A 135 -1.34 11.35 6.51
C PHE A 135 -1.97 12.65 6.04
N GLU A 136 -2.23 13.60 6.93
CA GLU A 136 -2.87 14.88 6.60
C GLU A 136 -1.87 16.02 6.28
N ASN A 137 -0.59 15.69 6.15
CA ASN A 137 0.48 16.66 5.88
C ASN A 137 1.02 16.53 4.45
N ASN A 138 1.22 17.68 3.81
CA ASN A 138 1.94 17.77 2.53
C ASN A 138 3.40 18.15 2.81
N TYR A 139 4.33 17.35 2.30
CA TYR A 139 5.76 17.69 2.36
C TYR A 139 6.55 16.93 1.30
N GLU A 140 7.75 17.40 1.05
CA GLU A 140 8.70 16.75 0.14
C GLU A 140 10.11 16.97 0.67
N ASP A 141 10.90 15.90 0.66
CA ASP A 141 12.33 15.90 0.99
C ASP A 141 13.10 15.13 -0.11
N ASP A 142 14.39 14.84 0.07
CA ASP A 142 15.16 14.12 -0.96
C ASP A 142 14.70 12.67 -1.19
N ASN A 143 14.12 12.03 -0.18
CA ASN A 143 13.77 10.60 -0.19
C ASN A 143 12.35 10.35 -0.67
N LEU A 144 11.40 11.24 -0.37
CA LEU A 144 9.99 11.05 -0.70
C LEU A 144 9.19 12.35 -0.86
N LYS A 145 8.00 12.20 -1.43
CA LYS A 145 6.98 13.25 -1.52
C LYS A 145 5.66 12.71 -0.96
N VAL A 146 5.06 13.45 -0.05
CA VAL A 146 3.72 13.18 0.50
C VAL A 146 2.76 14.23 -0.01
N THR A 147 1.66 13.79 -0.61
CA THR A 147 0.59 14.67 -1.10
C THR A 147 -0.75 14.19 -0.57
N TYR A 148 -1.36 15.02 0.28
CA TYR A 148 -2.65 14.80 0.89
C TYR A 148 -3.75 15.56 0.13
N TYR A 149 -4.79 14.83 -0.25
CA TYR A 149 -5.99 15.35 -0.90
C TYR A 149 -7.14 15.33 0.09
N ARG A 150 -7.51 16.51 0.58
CA ARG A 150 -8.47 16.68 1.67
C ARG A 150 -9.91 16.82 1.19
N LYS A 151 -10.82 16.23 1.95
CA LYS A 151 -12.26 16.50 1.97
C LYS A 151 -12.77 16.68 3.41
N ASN A 152 -12.58 15.72 4.31
CA ASN A 152 -13.01 15.82 5.71
C ASN A 152 -12.07 15.18 6.76
N GLY A 153 -10.86 14.75 6.38
CA GLY A 153 -9.88 14.16 7.29
C GLY A 153 -9.58 12.69 6.97
N LEU A 154 -8.35 12.27 7.21
CA LEU A 154 -7.82 10.94 6.90
C LEU A 154 -7.20 10.23 8.11
N ASP A 155 -6.66 10.96 9.09
CA ASP A 155 -5.99 10.36 10.24
C ASP A 155 -6.99 9.58 11.09
N GLY A 156 -6.84 8.26 11.14
CA GLY A 156 -7.76 7.36 11.85
C GLY A 156 -9.02 7.05 11.03
N LYS A 157 -8.97 7.25 9.71
CA LYS A 157 -10.04 6.93 8.76
C LYS A 157 -9.54 6.09 7.57
N VAL A 158 -8.25 5.74 7.56
CA VAL A 158 -7.65 4.93 6.48
C VAL A 158 -8.34 3.56 6.39
N SER A 159 -8.96 3.29 5.24
CA SER A 159 -9.73 2.09 4.95
C SER A 159 -9.20 1.29 3.76
N SER A 160 -8.31 1.84 2.94
CA SER A 160 -7.61 1.07 1.90
C SER A 160 -6.17 1.52 1.67
N LEU A 161 -5.36 0.61 1.11
CA LEU A 161 -3.98 0.82 0.69
C LEU A 161 -3.78 0.26 -0.72
N ILE A 162 -3.18 1.05 -1.60
CA ILE A 162 -2.70 0.61 -2.91
C ILE A 162 -1.18 0.81 -2.99
N ILE A 163 -0.50 -0.17 -3.60
CA ILE A 163 0.94 -0.12 -3.85
C ILE A 163 1.20 -0.11 -5.35
N THR A 164 1.95 0.86 -5.85
CA THR A 164 2.31 1.02 -7.27
C THR A 164 3.78 1.37 -7.45
N GLN A 165 4.28 1.34 -8.68
CA GLN A 165 5.64 1.76 -9.05
C GLN A 165 5.60 3.02 -9.91
#